data_AF-A0A4S4LKC4-F1
#
_entry.id   AF-A0A4S4LKC4-F1
#
_cell.length_a   1.000
_cell.length_b   1.000
_cell.length_c   1.000
_cell.angle_alpha   90.00
_cell.angle_beta   90.00
_cell.angle_gamma   90.00
#
_symmetry.space_group_name_H-M   'P 1'
#
loop_
_entity.id
_entity.type
_entity.pdbx_description
1 polymer ?
#
loop_
_entity_poly.entity_id
_entity_poly.type
_entity_poly.pdbx_seq_one_letter_code
_entity_poly.pdbx_strand_id
1 'polypeptide(L)'
;MAEELAQRELTLQVEERELKKRKLDLDARELEMDTTLKKREAQVILEHLEEHYQCPLCYDIIACPYVLSPAECGHTFCAICTIKWFFSRLHRGCGTWHESVGCPLCRSLLIITPDSNPRPTITIPFAPNRVAENSLMAMVERLAVICPQPRTNVLQAAATRISCRSPGDDEPKVKIEDTSSGQINDIGIESWAEGGALRKDWLERDRNGRFEMDDLISRWTILTGHHFIDIKDRLGL
;
A
#
# COMPACT_ATOMS: atom_id res chain seq x y z
N MET A 1 -61.27 -20.92 -29.66
CA MET A 1 -60.97 -19.74 -28.80
C MET A 1 -60.27 -20.13 -27.49
N ALA A 2 -60.85 -20.97 -26.62
CA ALA A 2 -60.18 -21.32 -25.35
C ALA A 2 -58.85 -22.10 -25.53
N GLU A 3 -58.81 -23.05 -26.45
CA GLU A 3 -57.61 -23.85 -26.75
C GLU A 3 -56.48 -23.01 -27.35
N GLU A 4 -56.82 -22.07 -28.24
CA GLU A 4 -55.87 -21.13 -28.86
C GLU A 4 -55.25 -20.18 -27.82
N LEU A 5 -56.03 -19.73 -26.83
CA LEU A 5 -55.53 -18.92 -25.72
C LEU A 5 -54.56 -19.70 -24.84
N ALA A 6 -54.89 -20.96 -24.51
CA ALA A 6 -54.03 -21.82 -23.70
C ALA A 6 -52.70 -22.12 -24.41
N GLN A 7 -52.72 -22.36 -25.71
CA GLN A 7 -51.51 -22.59 -26.49
C GLN A 7 -50.62 -21.34 -26.57
N ARG A 8 -51.24 -20.16 -26.71
CA ARG A 8 -50.53 -18.88 -26.67
C ARG A 8 -49.90 -18.62 -25.30
N GLU A 9 -50.61 -18.90 -24.21
CA GLU A 9 -50.09 -18.76 -22.85
C GLU A 9 -48.87 -19.66 -22.62
N LEU A 10 -48.94 -20.93 -23.03
CA LEU A 10 -47.82 -21.86 -22.90
C LEU A 10 -46.59 -21.38 -23.69
N THR A 11 -46.81 -20.84 -24.89
CA THR A 11 -45.74 -20.31 -25.74
C THR A 11 -45.05 -19.13 -25.05
N LEU A 12 -45.83 -18.20 -24.51
CA LEU A 12 -45.30 -17.04 -23.76
C LEU A 12 -44.51 -17.48 -22.51
N GLN A 13 -44.98 -18.49 -21.78
CA GLN A 13 -44.27 -19.01 -20.61
C GLN A 13 -42.93 -19.69 -20.97
N VAL A 14 -42.83 -20.30 -22.15
CA VAL A 14 -41.56 -20.85 -22.66
C VAL A 14 -40.62 -19.70 -23.03
N GLU A 15 -41.09 -18.73 -23.82
CA GLU A 15 -40.30 -17.55 -24.20
C GLU A 15 -39.82 -16.75 -22.99
N GLU A 16 -40.66 -16.55 -21.98
CA GLU A 16 -40.28 -15.85 -20.74
C GLU A 16 -39.15 -16.58 -20.01
N ARG A 17 -39.20 -17.91 -19.92
CA ARG A 17 -38.13 -18.72 -19.31
C ARG A 17 -36.83 -18.64 -20.11
N GLU A 18 -36.90 -18.68 -21.44
CA GLU A 18 -35.73 -18.53 -22.30
C GLU A 18 -35.10 -17.14 -22.17
N LEU A 19 -35.91 -16.08 -22.16
CA LEU A 19 -35.43 -14.71 -21.96
C LEU A 19 -34.80 -14.52 -20.59
N LYS A 20 -35.40 -15.07 -19.52
CA LYS A 20 -34.80 -15.06 -18.17
C LYS A 20 -33.45 -15.77 -18.15
N LYS A 21 -33.33 -16.94 -18.78
CA LYS A 21 -32.07 -17.68 -18.88
C LYS A 21 -31.01 -16.88 -19.66
N ARG A 22 -31.37 -16.28 -20.80
CA ARG A 22 -30.45 -15.45 -21.60
C ARG A 22 -30.00 -14.22 -20.84
N LYS A 23 -30.92 -13.57 -20.10
CA LYS A 23 -30.59 -12.42 -19.25
C LYS A 23 -29.55 -12.80 -18.19
N LEU A 24 -29.77 -13.90 -17.47
CA LEU A 24 -28.82 -14.37 -16.46
C LEU A 24 -27.44 -14.71 -17.05
N ASP A 25 -27.38 -15.32 -18.24
CA ASP A 25 -26.11 -15.59 -18.94
C ASP A 25 -25.39 -14.30 -19.36
N LEU A 26 -26.14 -13.31 -19.87
CA LEU A 26 -25.57 -12.00 -20.21
C LEU A 26 -25.06 -11.26 -18.98
N ASP A 27 -25.85 -11.22 -17.91
CA ASP A 27 -25.46 -10.58 -16.64
C ASP A 27 -24.19 -11.25 -16.05
N ALA A 28 -24.08 -12.58 -16.16
CA ALA A 28 -22.89 -13.32 -15.71
C ALA A 28 -21.65 -13.00 -16.56
N ARG A 29 -21.78 -12.94 -17.89
CA ARG A 29 -20.68 -12.56 -18.79
C ARG A 29 -20.25 -11.11 -18.63
N GLU A 30 -21.19 -10.20 -18.40
CA GLU A 30 -20.89 -8.80 -18.12
C GLU A 30 -20.08 -8.65 -16.83
N LEU A 31 -20.47 -9.38 -15.78
CA LEU A 31 -19.73 -9.42 -14.52
C LEU A 31 -18.31 -10.01 -14.67
N GLU A 32 -18.17 -11.09 -15.44
CA GLU A 32 -16.85 -11.70 -15.73
C GLU A 32 -15.93 -10.74 -16.51
N MET A 33 -16.49 -10.02 -17.49
CA MET A 33 -15.73 -9.02 -18.24
C MET A 33 -15.33 -7.83 -17.37
N ASP A 34 -16.24 -7.29 -16.55
CA ASP A 34 -15.97 -6.17 -15.64
C ASP A 34 -14.88 -6.53 -14.61
N THR A 35 -14.97 -7.72 -14.01
CA THR A 35 -13.93 -8.20 -13.07
C THR A 35 -12.57 -8.36 -13.73
N THR A 36 -12.52 -8.89 -14.97
CA THR A 36 -11.28 -9.02 -15.73
C THR A 36 -10.66 -7.65 -16.07
N LEU A 37 -11.49 -6.67 -16.46
CA LEU A 37 -11.04 -5.31 -16.76
C LEU A 37 -10.49 -4.62 -15.52
N LYS A 38 -11.21 -4.67 -14.40
CA LYS A 38 -10.77 -4.12 -13.11
C LYS A 38 -9.45 -4.72 -12.65
N LYS A 39 -9.30 -6.04 -12.76
CA LYS A 39 -8.04 -6.71 -12.41
C LYS A 39 -6.86 -6.23 -13.25
N ARG A 40 -7.05 -6.08 -14.57
CA ARG A 40 -6.02 -5.53 -15.47
C ARG A 40 -5.67 -4.09 -15.12
N GLU A 41 -6.67 -3.28 -14.84
CA GLU A 41 -6.47 -1.88 -14.43
C GLU A 41 -5.67 -1.80 -13.12
N ALA A 42 -6.03 -2.60 -12.12
CA ALA A 42 -5.31 -2.65 -10.85
C ALA A 42 -3.85 -3.10 -11.05
N GLN A 43 -3.61 -4.10 -11.90
CA GLN A 43 -2.25 -4.56 -12.21
C GLN A 43 -1.40 -3.42 -12.81
N VAL A 44 -1.94 -2.67 -13.78
CA VAL A 44 -1.23 -1.55 -14.42
C VAL A 44 -0.91 -0.44 -13.40
N ILE A 45 -1.84 -0.13 -12.49
CA ILE A 45 -1.60 0.89 -11.46
C ILE A 45 -0.52 0.42 -10.48
N LEU A 46 -0.55 -0.84 -10.06
CA LEU A 46 0.43 -1.40 -9.13
C LEU A 46 1.83 -1.42 -9.76
N GLU A 47 1.95 -1.89 -11.01
CA GLU A 47 3.21 -1.84 -11.77
C GLU A 47 3.74 -0.41 -11.87
N HIS A 48 2.87 0.57 -12.16
CA HIS A 48 3.28 1.96 -12.22
C HIS A 48 3.80 2.49 -10.88
N LEU A 49 3.16 2.14 -9.77
CA LEU A 49 3.60 2.49 -8.42
C LEU A 49 4.97 1.88 -8.10
N GLU A 50 5.18 0.61 -8.45
CA GLU A 50 6.45 -0.10 -8.22
C GLU A 50 7.58 0.47 -9.09
N GLU A 51 7.31 0.82 -10.35
CA GLU A 51 8.32 1.35 -11.25
C GLU A 51 8.73 2.80 -10.91
N HIS A 52 7.76 3.65 -10.58
CA HIS A 52 8.00 5.11 -10.50
C HIS A 52 8.06 5.63 -9.06
N TYR A 53 7.51 4.89 -8.10
CA TYR A 53 7.37 5.31 -6.72
C TYR A 53 7.95 4.32 -5.72
N GLN A 54 8.87 3.44 -6.14
CA GLN A 54 9.63 2.62 -5.21
C GLN A 54 10.71 3.46 -4.52
N CYS A 55 10.76 3.35 -3.19
CA CYS A 55 11.78 4.00 -2.39
C CYS A 55 13.10 3.25 -2.57
N PRO A 56 14.19 3.91 -2.97
CA PRO A 56 15.48 3.25 -3.17
C PRO A 56 16.17 2.81 -1.87
N LEU A 57 15.62 3.16 -0.69
CA LEU A 57 16.17 2.80 0.61
C LEU A 57 15.51 1.57 1.22
N CYS A 58 14.20 1.39 1.06
CA CYS A 58 13.47 0.22 1.59
C CYS A 58 12.90 -0.70 0.51
N TYR A 59 12.95 -0.31 -0.76
CA TYR A 59 12.40 -1.03 -1.92
C TYR A 59 10.89 -1.27 -1.89
N ASP A 60 10.16 -0.52 -1.07
CA ASP A 60 8.70 -0.48 -1.08
C ASP A 60 8.17 0.76 -1.79
N ILE A 61 6.89 0.76 -2.14
CA ILE A 61 6.17 1.97 -2.56
C ILE A 61 6.32 3.04 -1.47
N ILE A 62 6.76 4.23 -1.90
CA ILE A 62 7.07 5.37 -1.04
C ILE A 62 5.83 5.73 -0.21
N ALA A 63 6.04 5.85 1.11
CA ALA A 63 5.07 6.38 2.06
C ALA A 63 5.58 7.70 2.63
N CYS A 64 4.74 8.74 2.64
CA CYS A 64 5.12 10.11 3.01
C CYS A 64 6.38 10.61 2.26
N PRO A 65 6.26 11.00 0.98
CA PRO A 65 7.41 11.29 0.12
C PRO A 65 8.13 12.59 0.52
N TYR A 66 9.43 12.49 0.75
CA TYR A 66 10.31 13.62 1.05
C TYR A 66 11.53 13.64 0.14
N VAL A 67 12.00 14.85 -0.18
CA VAL A 67 13.31 15.10 -0.78
C VAL A 67 14.26 15.67 0.27
N LEU A 68 15.54 15.48 0.02
CA LEU A 68 16.57 16.16 0.81
C LEU A 68 16.78 17.57 0.26
N SER A 69 16.67 18.58 1.12
CA SER A 69 16.85 19.99 0.75
C SER A 69 18.17 20.52 1.30
N PRO A 70 18.95 21.31 0.55
CA PRO A 70 18.75 21.75 -0.82
C PRO A 70 19.51 20.85 -1.80
N ALA A 71 19.31 19.52 -1.75
CA ALA A 71 19.96 18.66 -2.74
C ALA A 71 19.43 19.03 -4.13
N GLU A 72 20.32 19.37 -5.06
CA GLU A 72 19.96 19.79 -6.42
C GLU A 72 19.45 18.63 -7.31
N CYS A 73 19.16 17.48 -6.72
CA CYS A 73 18.88 16.22 -7.42
C CYS A 73 17.42 15.77 -7.44
N GLY A 74 16.56 16.31 -6.55
CA GLY A 74 15.12 15.99 -6.51
C GLY A 74 14.76 14.53 -6.16
N HIS A 75 15.71 13.67 -5.80
CA HIS A 75 15.44 12.28 -5.44
C HIS A 75 14.52 12.19 -4.21
N THR A 76 13.51 11.33 -4.32
CA THR A 76 12.43 11.19 -3.34
C THR A 76 12.50 9.85 -2.62
N PHE A 77 12.16 9.86 -1.35
CA PHE A 77 12.22 8.69 -0.46
C PHE A 77 11.04 8.70 0.51
N CYS A 78 10.81 7.60 1.22
CA CYS A 78 9.95 7.62 2.40
C CYS A 78 10.53 8.56 3.47
N ALA A 79 9.66 9.27 4.19
CA ALA A 79 10.05 10.14 5.29
C ALA A 79 10.96 9.44 6.30
N ILE A 80 10.54 8.29 6.83
CA ILE A 80 11.30 7.51 7.81
C ILE A 80 12.67 7.07 7.25
N CYS A 81 12.72 6.61 6.00
CA CYS A 81 13.97 6.16 5.38
C CYS A 81 14.99 7.30 5.26
N THR A 82 14.54 8.49 4.85
CA THR A 82 15.39 9.67 4.73
C THR A 82 15.85 10.21 6.08
N ILE A 83 14.97 10.23 7.09
CA ILE A 83 15.38 10.58 8.47
C ILE A 83 16.44 9.58 8.95
N LYS A 84 16.19 8.28 8.80
CA LYS A 84 17.13 7.25 9.25
C LYS A 84 18.49 7.39 8.56
N TRP A 85 18.49 7.63 7.25
CA TRP A 85 19.72 7.90 6.51
C TRP A 85 20.48 9.09 7.08
N PHE A 86 19.80 10.23 7.28
CA PHE A 86 20.42 11.44 7.77
C PHE A 86 21.02 11.27 9.19
N PHE A 87 20.27 10.64 10.10
CA PHE A 87 20.70 10.38 11.48
C PHE A 87 21.70 9.23 11.61
N SER A 88 21.81 8.34 10.62
CA SER A 88 22.87 7.32 10.61
C SER A 88 24.27 7.95 10.63
N ARG A 89 24.40 9.16 10.05
CA ARG A 89 25.64 9.95 9.99
C ARG A 89 25.92 10.81 11.23
N LEU A 90 24.97 10.90 12.16
CA LEU A 90 25.15 11.61 13.42
C LEU A 90 26.14 10.87 14.33
N HIS A 91 27.16 11.55 14.82
CA HIS A 91 28.11 10.98 15.77
C HIS A 91 27.51 10.91 17.18
N ARG A 92 27.43 9.69 17.73
CA ARG A 92 26.82 9.43 19.05
C ARG A 92 27.53 10.14 20.21
N GLY A 93 28.85 10.35 20.13
CA GLY A 93 29.61 10.92 21.24
C GLY A 93 29.40 12.43 21.46
N CYS A 94 29.11 13.17 20.40
CA CYS A 94 28.96 14.64 20.46
C CYS A 94 27.58 15.14 20.02
N GLY A 95 26.77 14.31 19.35
CA GLY A 95 25.48 14.73 18.81
C GLY A 95 25.59 15.72 17.65
N THR A 96 26.67 15.66 16.87
CA THR A 96 26.87 16.49 15.66
C THR A 96 27.23 15.63 14.45
N TRP A 97 27.21 16.23 13.25
CA TRP A 97 27.66 15.59 12.01
C TRP A 97 29.08 16.05 11.69
N HIS A 98 30.05 15.14 11.70
CA HIS A 98 31.45 15.44 11.36
C HIS A 98 31.73 15.41 9.85
N GLU A 99 30.79 14.89 9.07
CA GLU A 99 30.89 14.74 7.62
C GLU A 99 29.67 15.36 6.95
N SER A 100 29.86 15.92 5.77
CA SER A 100 28.74 16.39 4.96
C SER A 100 27.83 15.20 4.59
N VAL A 101 26.55 15.31 4.96
CA VAL A 101 25.55 14.35 4.53
C VAL A 101 25.18 14.65 3.07
N GLY A 102 25.05 13.61 2.26
CA GLY A 102 24.62 13.71 0.87
C GLY A 102 23.41 12.81 0.57
N CYS A 103 22.82 13.02 -0.60
CA CYS A 103 21.75 12.19 -1.14
C CYS A 103 22.21 10.72 -1.22
N PRO A 104 21.41 9.74 -0.72
CA PRO A 104 21.76 8.32 -0.81
C PRO A 104 21.96 7.82 -2.24
N LEU A 105 21.24 8.40 -3.21
CA LEU A 105 21.28 7.97 -4.61
C LEU A 105 22.44 8.57 -5.40
N CYS A 106 22.58 9.90 -5.39
CA CYS A 106 23.51 10.61 -6.27
C CYS A 106 24.65 11.33 -5.53
N ARG A 107 24.67 11.27 -4.20
CA ARG A 107 25.66 11.93 -3.34
C ARG A 107 25.71 13.47 -3.44
N SER A 108 24.71 14.10 -4.06
CA SER A 108 24.53 15.57 -3.99
C SER A 108 24.51 16.02 -2.52
N LEU A 109 25.32 17.02 -2.20
CA LEU A 109 25.57 17.47 -0.83
C LEU A 109 24.36 18.24 -0.26
N LEU A 110 24.16 18.11 1.06
CA LEU A 110 23.14 18.87 1.80
C LEU A 110 23.75 20.09 2.47
N ILE A 111 22.89 20.99 2.98
CA ILE A 111 23.32 22.07 3.87
C ILE A 111 23.97 21.46 5.11
N ILE A 112 25.13 22.00 5.49
CA ILE A 112 25.78 21.68 6.75
C ILE A 112 24.87 22.16 7.89
N THR A 113 24.45 21.24 8.76
CA THR A 113 23.65 21.58 9.94
C THR A 113 24.53 22.33 10.94
N PRO A 114 24.25 23.61 11.26
CA PRO A 114 25.07 24.38 12.20
C PRO A 114 24.92 23.84 13.61
N ASP A 115 25.99 23.80 14.40
CA ASP A 115 25.96 23.30 15.78
C ASP A 115 25.33 24.30 16.78
N SER A 116 25.28 25.58 16.43
CA SER A 116 24.77 26.64 17.29
C SER A 116 23.25 26.70 17.28
N ASN A 117 22.65 26.73 18.46
CA ASN A 117 21.24 27.05 18.66
C ASN A 117 21.05 28.55 18.98
N PRO A 118 19.97 29.19 18.49
CA PRO A 118 18.92 28.61 17.65
C PRO A 118 19.36 28.38 16.20
N ARG A 119 19.02 27.23 15.62
CA ARG A 119 19.33 26.91 14.22
C ARG A 119 18.37 27.65 13.28
N PRO A 120 18.85 28.25 12.18
CA PRO A 120 17.96 28.82 11.16
C PRO A 120 17.10 27.74 10.50
N THR A 121 15.81 28.00 10.25
CA THR A 121 14.89 27.06 9.59
C THR A 121 15.32 26.68 8.17
N ILE A 122 16.07 27.55 7.48
CA ILE A 122 16.63 27.26 6.15
C ILE A 122 17.63 26.09 6.16
N THR A 123 18.12 25.68 7.34
CA THR A 123 19.07 24.56 7.47
C THR A 123 18.39 23.21 7.64
N ILE A 124 17.05 23.16 7.60
CA ILE A 124 16.29 21.91 7.64
C ILE A 124 16.59 21.11 6.37
N PRO A 125 17.12 19.87 6.48
CA PRO A 125 17.60 19.12 5.32
C PRO A 125 16.48 18.35 4.61
N PHE A 126 15.21 18.63 4.90
CA PHE A 126 14.04 17.88 4.44
C PHE A 126 13.00 18.82 3.85
N ALA A 127 12.43 18.45 2.71
CA ALA A 127 11.27 19.12 2.14
C ALA A 127 10.24 18.09 1.64
N PRO A 128 8.93 18.28 1.91
CA PRO A 128 7.91 17.37 1.42
C PRO A 128 7.79 17.44 -0.10
N ASN A 129 7.68 16.29 -0.77
CA ASN A 129 7.39 16.23 -2.20
C ASN A 129 5.89 16.09 -2.45
N ARG A 130 5.17 17.21 -2.36
CA ARG A 130 3.71 17.25 -2.50
C ARG A 130 3.19 16.77 -3.86
N VAL A 131 3.99 16.90 -4.92
CA VAL A 131 3.61 16.40 -6.25
C VAL A 131 3.59 14.87 -6.24
N ALA A 132 4.67 14.24 -5.78
CA ALA A 132 4.72 12.79 -5.65
C ALA A 132 3.65 12.27 -4.69
N GLU A 133 3.41 12.98 -3.58
CA GLU A 133 2.40 12.65 -2.58
C GLU A 133 0.99 12.57 -3.17
N ASN A 134 0.57 13.60 -3.89
CA ASN A 134 -0.77 13.66 -4.48
C ASN A 134 -0.96 12.55 -5.53
N SER A 135 0.06 12.28 -6.36
CA SER A 135 0.02 11.20 -7.35
C SER A 135 -0.07 9.82 -6.69
N LEU A 136 0.76 9.57 -5.67
CA LEU A 136 0.75 8.33 -4.88
C LEU A 136 -0.62 8.08 -4.25
N MET A 137 -1.15 9.08 -3.53
CA MET A 137 -2.44 8.98 -2.87
C MET A 137 -3.57 8.67 -3.85
N ALA A 138 -3.59 9.34 -5.01
CA ALA A 138 -4.62 9.12 -6.03
C ALA A 138 -4.57 7.68 -6.59
N MET A 139 -3.37 7.13 -6.81
CA MET A 139 -3.22 5.77 -7.34
C MET A 139 -3.51 4.69 -6.30
N VAL A 140 -3.04 4.86 -5.07
CA VAL A 140 -3.33 3.94 -3.95
C VAL A 140 -4.83 3.92 -3.66
N GLU A 141 -5.50 5.06 -3.70
CA GLU A 141 -6.96 5.11 -3.48
C GLU A 141 -7.73 4.49 -4.64
N ARG A 142 -7.27 4.70 -5.88
CA ARG A 142 -7.86 4.05 -7.05
C ARG A 142 -7.72 2.52 -6.97
N LEU A 143 -6.57 2.00 -6.52
CA LEU A 143 -6.41 0.55 -6.25
C LEU A 143 -7.42 0.05 -5.21
N ALA A 144 -7.60 0.77 -4.12
CA ALA A 144 -8.52 0.39 -3.05
C ALA A 144 -9.98 0.26 -3.52
N VAL A 145 -10.39 1.08 -4.49
CA VAL A 145 -11.74 1.07 -5.08
C VAL A 145 -11.92 -0.03 -6.14
N ILE A 146 -10.91 -0.27 -6.98
CA ILE A 146 -10.99 -1.24 -8.08
C ILE A 146 -11.01 -2.67 -7.55
N CYS A 147 -10.26 -2.93 -6.47
CA CYS A 147 -10.13 -4.27 -5.92
C CYS A 147 -11.40 -4.66 -5.16
N PRO A 148 -12.15 -5.68 -5.63
CA PRO A 148 -13.33 -6.13 -4.91
C PRO A 148 -12.93 -6.62 -3.53
N GLN A 149 -13.68 -6.19 -2.51
CA GLN A 149 -13.55 -6.75 -1.18
C GLN A 149 -13.77 -8.27 -1.27
N PRO A 150 -12.86 -9.11 -0.76
CA PRO A 150 -13.20 -10.50 -0.52
C PRO A 150 -14.42 -10.46 0.40
N ARG A 151 -15.57 -10.90 -0.11
CA ARG A 151 -16.75 -11.10 0.74
C ARG A 151 -16.34 -12.14 1.76
N THR A 152 -15.86 -11.70 2.92
CA THR A 152 -15.61 -12.56 4.07
C THR A 152 -16.91 -13.30 4.29
N ASN A 153 -16.91 -14.58 3.91
CA ASN A 153 -18.07 -15.43 3.99
C ASN A 153 -18.53 -15.39 5.45
N VAL A 154 -19.65 -14.71 5.69
CA VAL A 154 -20.35 -14.57 6.97
C VAL A 154 -20.73 -15.95 7.57
N LEU A 155 -20.51 -17.04 6.83
CA LEU A 155 -20.72 -18.41 7.27
C LEU A 155 -19.68 -18.95 8.27
N GLN A 156 -18.54 -18.30 8.49
CA GLN A 156 -17.54 -18.79 9.46
C GLN A 156 -17.79 -18.32 10.91
N ALA A 157 -18.81 -17.50 11.17
CA ALA A 157 -19.21 -17.10 12.52
C ALA A 157 -20.10 -18.13 13.25
N ALA A 158 -20.52 -19.21 12.59
CA ALA A 158 -21.35 -20.26 13.19
C ALA A 158 -20.58 -21.50 13.67
N ALA A 159 -19.29 -21.65 13.34
CA ALA A 159 -18.51 -22.84 13.65
C ALA A 159 -17.75 -22.80 15.01
N THR A 160 -17.88 -21.73 15.79
CA THR A 160 -17.17 -21.59 17.09
C THR A 160 -18.01 -22.04 18.30
N ARG A 161 -19.11 -22.79 18.09
CA ARG A 161 -19.81 -23.47 19.19
C ARG A 161 -20.01 -24.93 18.82
N ILE A 162 -19.27 -25.79 19.53
CA ILE A 162 -19.37 -27.25 19.71
C ILE A 162 -18.04 -27.91 19.35
N SER A 163 -17.09 -27.82 20.29
CA SER A 163 -15.95 -28.73 20.37
C SER A 163 -16.26 -29.73 21.49
N CYS A 164 -17.06 -30.75 21.17
CA CYS A 164 -17.10 -32.00 21.93
C CYS A 164 -16.24 -33.01 21.15
N ARG A 165 -15.11 -33.40 21.75
CA ARG A 165 -14.13 -34.34 21.20
C ARG A 165 -14.72 -35.76 21.17
N SER A 166 -14.64 -36.42 20.01
CA SER A 166 -14.59 -37.87 19.90
C SER A 166 -13.32 -38.27 19.16
N PRO A 167 -12.53 -39.24 19.66
CA PRO A 167 -11.34 -39.74 18.99
C PRO A 167 -11.65 -40.96 18.12
N GLY A 168 -11.17 -40.93 16.88
CA GLY A 168 -11.06 -42.07 15.99
C GLY A 168 -11.99 -41.97 14.80
N ASP A 169 -11.45 -41.54 13.66
CA ASP A 169 -11.77 -42.09 12.34
C ASP A 169 -10.75 -41.61 11.32
N ASP A 170 -10.24 -42.54 10.52
CA ASP A 170 -9.17 -42.40 9.54
C ASP A 170 -9.59 -41.53 8.34
N GLU A 171 -8.90 -40.41 8.11
CA GLU A 171 -9.11 -39.55 6.94
C GLU A 171 -8.28 -40.01 5.72
N PRO A 172 -8.87 -40.05 4.51
CA PRO A 172 -8.18 -40.43 3.29
C PRO A 172 -7.32 -39.28 2.73
N LYS A 173 -6.05 -39.58 2.44
CA LYS A 173 -5.09 -38.70 1.77
C LYS A 173 -5.56 -38.33 0.35
N VAL A 174 -6.07 -37.12 0.18
CA VAL A 174 -6.26 -36.51 -1.14
C VAL A 174 -4.92 -35.95 -1.62
N LYS A 175 -4.40 -36.52 -2.71
CA LYS A 175 -3.26 -35.97 -3.45
C LYS A 175 -3.72 -34.72 -4.20
N ILE A 176 -3.14 -33.58 -3.83
CA ILE A 176 -3.24 -32.33 -4.60
C ILE A 176 -2.10 -32.35 -5.61
N GLU A 177 -2.45 -32.36 -6.90
CA GLU A 177 -1.49 -32.26 -8.00
C GLU A 177 -1.20 -30.78 -8.31
N ASP A 178 0.07 -30.40 -8.15
CA ASP A 178 0.62 -29.09 -8.48
C ASP A 178 0.60 -28.86 -10.00
N THR A 179 -0.34 -28.03 -10.47
CA THR A 179 -0.34 -27.49 -11.84
C THR A 179 0.17 -26.05 -11.79
N SER A 180 1.49 -25.88 -11.67
CA SER A 180 2.17 -24.59 -11.64
C SER A 180 2.57 -24.15 -13.05
N SER A 181 1.71 -23.39 -13.73
CA SER A 181 2.12 -22.59 -14.88
C SER A 181 1.21 -21.38 -15.04
N GLY A 182 1.66 -20.21 -14.55
CA GLY A 182 1.14 -18.90 -14.97
C GLY A 182 0.35 -18.04 -13.96
N GLN A 183 0.16 -18.45 -12.70
CA GLN A 183 -0.49 -17.64 -11.66
C GLN A 183 0.52 -16.83 -10.84
N ILE A 184 1.23 -15.90 -11.47
CA ILE A 184 2.14 -14.98 -10.79
C ILE A 184 1.51 -13.59 -10.92
N ASN A 185 1.10 -13.00 -9.79
CA ASN A 185 0.73 -11.58 -9.54
C ASN A 185 -0.66 -11.31 -8.92
N ASP A 186 -1.56 -12.30 -8.80
CA ASP A 186 -2.89 -12.01 -8.20
C ASP A 186 -2.83 -11.67 -6.70
N ILE A 187 -1.83 -12.23 -6.00
CA ILE A 187 -1.66 -12.10 -4.54
C ILE A 187 -1.34 -10.65 -4.12
N GLY A 188 -0.72 -9.87 -5.02
CA GLY A 188 -0.35 -8.48 -4.74
C GLY A 188 -1.55 -7.55 -4.67
N ILE A 189 -2.47 -7.68 -5.64
CA ILE A 189 -3.58 -6.75 -5.84
C ILE A 189 -4.55 -6.77 -4.65
N GLU A 190 -4.96 -7.96 -4.18
CA GLU A 190 -5.90 -8.08 -3.05
C GLU A 190 -5.35 -7.46 -1.76
N SER A 191 -4.03 -7.50 -1.58
CA SER A 191 -3.36 -6.93 -0.41
C SER A 191 -3.37 -5.40 -0.40
N TRP A 192 -3.63 -4.76 -1.55
CA TRP A 192 -3.80 -3.31 -1.73
C TRP A 192 -5.27 -2.85 -1.71
N ALA A 193 -6.22 -3.79 -1.70
CA ALA A 193 -7.64 -3.47 -1.53
C ALA A 193 -7.90 -2.73 -0.21
N GLU A 194 -9.08 -2.11 -0.08
CA GLU A 194 -9.50 -1.51 1.17
C GLU A 194 -9.46 -2.56 2.32
N GLY A 195 -8.79 -2.25 3.43
CA GLY A 195 -8.54 -3.21 4.51
C GLY A 195 -7.44 -4.26 4.26
N GLY A 196 -6.84 -4.30 3.07
CA GLY A 196 -5.71 -5.16 2.71
C GLY A 196 -4.45 -4.88 3.54
N ALA A 197 -3.60 -5.89 3.71
CA ALA A 197 -2.44 -5.82 4.60
C ALA A 197 -1.38 -4.82 4.11
N LEU A 198 -1.06 -4.81 2.82
CA LEU A 198 -0.06 -3.89 2.25
C LEU A 198 -0.54 -2.44 2.28
N ARG A 199 -1.83 -2.19 2.01
CA ARG A 199 -2.40 -0.83 2.14
C ARG A 199 -2.38 -0.34 3.59
N LYS A 200 -2.72 -1.21 4.56
CA LYS A 200 -2.65 -0.87 5.99
C LYS A 200 -1.24 -0.53 6.43
N ASP A 201 -0.26 -1.35 6.06
CA ASP A 201 1.15 -1.07 6.33
C ASP A 201 1.59 0.25 5.70
N TRP A 202 1.26 0.48 4.42
CA TRP A 202 1.58 1.73 3.73
C TRP A 202 0.98 2.96 4.43
N LEU A 203 -0.29 2.90 4.85
CA LEU A 203 -0.96 3.97 5.60
C LEU A 203 -0.32 4.21 6.97
N GLU A 204 0.12 3.15 7.65
CA GLU A 204 0.84 3.25 8.91
C GLU A 204 2.21 3.92 8.72
N ARG A 205 2.97 3.49 7.70
CA ARG A 205 4.26 4.11 7.35
C ARG A 205 4.09 5.59 6.96
N ASP A 206 3.04 5.94 6.22
CA ASP A 206 2.75 7.32 5.85
C ASP A 206 2.47 8.18 7.09
N ARG A 207 1.58 7.70 7.98
CA ARG A 207 1.25 8.38 9.23
C ARG A 207 2.45 8.57 10.14
N ASN A 208 3.23 7.50 10.35
CA ASN A 208 4.42 7.55 11.19
C ASN A 208 5.48 8.48 10.58
N GLY A 209 5.64 8.44 9.26
CA GLY A 209 6.51 9.35 8.52
C GLY A 209 6.17 10.82 8.71
N ARG A 210 4.88 11.18 8.60
CA ARG A 210 4.40 12.54 8.85
C ARG A 210 4.66 12.97 10.29
N PHE A 211 4.31 12.11 11.25
CA PHE A 211 4.51 12.40 12.66
C PHE A 211 5.98 12.71 13.00
N GLU A 212 6.91 11.85 12.56
CA GLU A 212 8.34 12.05 12.81
C GLU A 212 8.89 13.28 12.09
N MET A 213 8.48 13.55 10.85
CA MET A 213 8.89 14.76 10.13
C MET A 213 8.34 16.04 10.78
N ASP A 214 7.06 16.06 11.16
CA ASP A 214 6.44 17.23 11.78
C ASP A 214 7.05 17.52 13.16
N ASP A 215 7.31 16.50 13.98
CA ASP A 215 8.02 16.63 15.27
C ASP A 215 9.43 17.20 15.07
N LEU A 216 10.18 16.66 14.11
CA LEU A 216 11.54 17.09 13.81
C LEU A 216 11.59 18.53 13.29
N ILE A 217 10.75 18.86 12.31
CA ILE A 217 10.71 20.18 11.65
C ILE A 217 10.24 21.26 12.64
N SER A 218 9.20 20.98 13.42
CA SER A 218 8.63 21.96 14.37
C SER A 218 9.61 22.35 15.49
N ARG A 219 10.51 21.44 15.87
CA ARG A 219 11.50 21.68 16.94
C ARG A 219 12.89 21.99 16.42
N TRP A 220 13.14 21.96 15.11
CA TRP A 220 14.48 22.04 14.51
C TRP A 220 15.36 23.16 15.08
N THR A 221 14.78 24.35 15.26
CA THR A 221 15.51 25.54 15.71
C THR A 221 16.05 25.43 17.13
N ILE A 222 15.48 24.55 17.97
CA ILE A 222 15.83 24.39 19.38
C ILE A 222 16.45 23.02 19.71
N LEU A 223 16.52 22.08 18.76
CA LEU A 223 17.10 20.76 18.99
C LEU A 223 18.60 20.88 19.29
N THR A 224 19.07 20.21 20.34
CA THR A 224 20.48 20.14 20.74
C THR A 224 21.07 18.80 20.28
N GLY A 225 22.38 18.63 20.41
CA GLY A 225 23.02 17.35 20.10
C GLY A 225 22.45 16.17 20.89
N HIS A 226 22.07 16.38 22.15
CA HIS A 226 21.38 15.35 22.96
C HIS A 226 20.03 14.96 22.34
N HIS A 227 19.22 15.94 21.95
CA HIS A 227 17.93 15.65 21.32
C HIS A 227 18.10 14.87 20.01
N PHE A 228 19.18 15.11 19.26
CA PHE A 228 19.47 14.33 18.06
C PHE A 228 19.88 12.89 18.35
N ILE A 229 20.60 12.66 19.46
CA ILE A 229 20.91 11.30 19.92
C ILE A 229 19.62 10.58 20.32
N ASP A 230 18.72 11.24 21.07
CA ASP A 230 17.43 10.66 21.45
C ASP A 230 16.59 10.28 20.22
N ILE A 231 16.57 11.13 19.19
CA ILE A 231 15.90 10.83 17.91
C ILE A 231 16.58 9.63 17.23
N LYS A 232 17.91 9.59 17.17
CA LYS A 232 18.65 8.46 16.59
C LYS A 232 18.30 7.14 17.29
N ASP A 233 18.19 7.15 18.62
CA ASP A 233 17.82 5.96 19.41
C ASP A 233 16.37 5.55 19.17
N ARG A 234 15.43 6.52 19.13
CA ARG A 234 14.01 6.26 18.80
C ARG A 234 13.84 5.62 17.42
N LEU A 235 14.72 5.96 16.47
CA LEU A 235 14.73 5.39 15.12
C LEU A 235 15.39 4.00 15.04
N GLY A 236 16.01 3.53 16.12
CA GLY A 236 16.72 2.25 16.20
C GLY A 236 18.03 2.22 15.40
N LEU A 237 18.78 3.33 15.40
CA LEU A 237 20.09 3.47 14.75
C LEU A 237 21.26 3.42 15.74
#